data_AF-A0A8S9XKK8-F1
#
_entry.id   AF-A0A8S9XKK8-F1
#
_cell.length_a   1.000
_cell.length_b   1.000
_cell.length_c   1.000
_cell.angle_alpha   90.00
_cell.angle_beta   90.00
_cell.angle_gamma   90.00
#
_symmetry.space_group_name_H-M   'P 1'
#
loop_
_entity.id
_entity.type
_entity.pdbx_description
1 polymer ?
#
loop_
_entity_poly.entity_id
_entity_poly.type
_entity_poly.pdbx_seq_one_letter_code
_entity_poly.pdbx_strand_id
1 'polypeptide(L)'
;MEPNMFYEWEDYTSTYKLSRQRPRPCLQQMVEVVFQRGSTNMKYRNTFSNDEFEEVNFITAKILKSGQLPDPTPVLQPNGIDSTWKENIVKCQGKIMPGEKSSLNSSFKSSFDEFFSSSFTNLEFFYLFS
;
A
#
# COMPACT_ATOMS: atom_id res chain seq x y z
N MET A 1 -4.11 0.60 8.58
CA MET A 1 -4.40 0.35 7.17
C MET A 1 -3.07 0.04 6.52
N GLU A 2 -2.85 -1.18 6.03
CA GLU A 2 -1.59 -1.56 5.39
C GLU A 2 -1.38 -0.67 4.13
N PRO A 3 -0.23 -0.03 3.96
CA PRO A 3 0.03 0.97 2.90
C PRO A 3 0.06 0.40 1.47
N ASN A 4 -0.05 -0.93 1.29
CA ASN A 4 0.08 -1.61 0.00
C ASN A 4 -1.23 -1.75 -0.80
N MET A 5 -2.26 -0.98 -0.50
CA MET A 5 -3.61 -1.22 -1.04
C MET A 5 -3.96 -0.48 -2.33
N PHE A 6 -3.07 0.36 -2.87
CA PHE A 6 -3.36 1.18 -4.06
C PHE A 6 -2.68 0.71 -5.33
N TYR A 7 -1.55 0.02 -5.22
CA TYR A 7 -0.73 -0.38 -6.35
C TYR A 7 -0.18 -1.79 -6.15
N GLU A 8 -0.21 -2.57 -7.23
CA GLU A 8 0.52 -3.83 -7.35
C GLU A 8 1.95 -3.53 -7.77
N TRP A 9 2.88 -3.80 -6.86
CA TRP A 9 4.31 -3.64 -7.09
C TRP A 9 4.88 -4.94 -7.62
N GLU A 10 5.33 -4.96 -8.87
CA GLU A 10 6.07 -6.08 -9.44
C GLU A 10 7.51 -6.12 -8.93
N ASP A 11 8.02 -7.32 -8.67
CA ASP A 11 9.42 -7.53 -8.30
C ASP A 11 10.31 -7.62 -9.55
N TYR A 12 11.19 -6.64 -9.71
CA TYR A 12 12.18 -6.60 -10.79
C TYR A 12 13.60 -6.98 -10.34
N THR A 13 13.73 -7.62 -9.18
CA THR A 13 15.02 -8.11 -8.68
C THR A 13 15.50 -9.34 -9.44
N SER A 14 16.81 -9.47 -9.57
CA SER A 14 17.50 -10.59 -10.20
C SER A 14 18.20 -11.42 -9.12
N THR A 15 17.55 -12.52 -8.75
CA THR A 15 18.12 -13.53 -7.83
C THR A 15 19.48 -14.06 -8.30
N TYR A 16 19.66 -14.16 -9.63
CA TYR A 16 20.94 -14.54 -10.24
C TYR A 16 22.07 -13.55 -9.93
N LYS A 17 21.80 -12.24 -9.99
CA LYS A 17 22.81 -11.23 -9.64
C LYS A 17 23.14 -11.24 -8.15
N LEU A 18 22.11 -11.31 -7.32
CA LEU A 18 22.26 -11.36 -5.86
C LEU A 18 23.06 -12.60 -5.40
N SER A 19 22.89 -13.75 -6.06
CA SER A 19 23.62 -14.97 -5.70
C SER A 19 25.09 -14.98 -6.15
N ARG A 20 25.46 -14.15 -7.14
CA ARG A 20 26.84 -14.06 -7.65
C ARG A 20 27.69 -12.97 -7.02
N GLN A 21 27.09 -12.03 -6.30
CA GLN A 21 27.84 -11.00 -5.58
C GLN A 21 28.68 -11.62 -4.46
N ARG A 22 29.93 -11.16 -4.37
CA ARG A 22 30.94 -11.61 -3.40
C ARG A 22 31.59 -10.36 -2.79
N PRO A 23 31.40 -10.08 -1.49
CA PRO A 23 30.55 -10.80 -0.54
C PRO A 23 29.05 -10.75 -0.91
N ARG A 24 28.27 -11.73 -0.43
CA ARG A 24 26.81 -11.72 -0.63
C ARG A 24 26.22 -10.64 0.30
N PRO A 25 25.48 -9.66 -0.22
CA PRO A 25 24.88 -8.62 0.62
C PRO A 25 23.85 -9.25 1.56
N CYS A 26 24.05 -9.12 2.87
CA CYS A 26 23.15 -9.62 3.90
C CYS A 26 22.57 -8.44 4.67
N LEU A 27 21.24 -8.30 4.68
CA LEU A 27 20.56 -7.17 5.33
C LEU A 27 20.93 -7.06 6.83
N GLN A 28 21.15 -8.19 7.51
CA GLN A 28 21.55 -8.24 8.92
C GLN A 28 22.92 -7.59 9.21
N GLN A 29 23.76 -7.45 8.18
CA GLN A 29 25.10 -6.88 8.30
C GLN A 29 25.14 -5.43 7.82
N MET A 30 24.08 -4.95 7.16
CA MET A 30 24.00 -3.59 6.65
C MET A 30 23.67 -2.62 7.78
N VAL A 31 24.49 -1.58 7.90
CA VAL A 31 24.34 -0.53 8.89
C VAL A 31 23.64 0.68 8.29
N GLU A 32 24.02 1.05 7.07
CA GLU A 32 23.40 2.14 6.35
C GLU A 32 23.19 1.75 4.88
N VAL A 33 22.05 2.16 4.36
CA VAL A 33 21.67 1.98 2.96
C VAL A 33 21.29 3.32 2.37
N VAL A 34 21.88 3.65 1.23
CA VAL A 34 21.67 4.90 0.50
C VAL A 34 21.06 4.58 -0.86
N PHE A 35 19.92 5.20 -1.11
CA PHE A 35 19.23 5.15 -2.39
C PHE A 35 19.22 6.54 -3.02
N GLN A 36 19.72 6.63 -4.25
CA GLN A 36 19.63 7.87 -5.02
C GLN A 36 18.39 7.81 -5.92
N ARG A 37 17.51 8.80 -5.82
CA ARG A 37 16.32 8.89 -6.68
C ARG A 37 16.75 8.93 -8.15
N GLY A 38 16.16 8.07 -8.98
CA GLY A 38 16.51 7.91 -10.39
C GLY A 38 17.69 6.96 -10.65
N SER A 39 18.37 6.49 -9.61
CA SER A 39 19.37 5.42 -9.73
C SER A 39 18.70 4.04 -9.60
N THR A 40 19.26 3.07 -10.32
CA THR A 40 18.89 1.65 -10.24
C THR A 40 19.85 0.84 -9.35
N ASN A 41 20.83 1.52 -8.76
CA ASN A 41 21.81 0.92 -7.87
C ASN A 41 21.53 1.33 -6.42
N MET A 42 21.83 0.42 -5.52
CA MET A 42 21.80 0.64 -4.07
C MET A 42 23.22 0.71 -3.55
N LYS A 43 23.48 1.64 -2.63
CA LYS A 43 24.75 1.73 -1.91
C LYS A 43 24.52 1.31 -0.47
N TYR A 44 25.43 0.54 0.11
CA TYR A 44 25.36 0.20 1.53
C TYR A 44 26.74 0.16 2.18
N ARG A 45 26.77 0.20 3.50
CA ARG A 45 27.97 -0.05 4.31
C ARG A 45 27.64 -0.94 5.50
N ASN A 46 28.62 -1.74 5.93
CA ASN A 46 28.48 -2.69 7.04
C ASN A 46 29.01 -2.13 8.37
N THR A 47 29.65 -0.97 8.34
CA THR A 47 30.29 -0.30 9.48
C THR A 47 29.88 1.17 9.51
N PHE A 48 29.80 1.76 10.71
CA PHE A 48 29.53 3.20 10.88
C PHE A 48 30.77 4.07 10.58
N SER A 49 31.93 3.45 10.40
CA SER A 49 33.19 4.10 10.02
C SER A 49 33.06 4.85 8.69
N ASN A 50 33.99 5.77 8.39
CA ASN A 50 34.10 6.45 7.09
C ASN A 50 34.56 5.52 5.95
N ASP A 51 34.19 4.24 6.01
CA ASP A 51 34.49 3.27 4.97
C ASP A 51 33.67 3.60 3.72
N GLU A 52 34.22 3.26 2.55
CA GLU A 52 33.54 3.47 1.27
C GLU A 52 32.24 2.65 1.18
N PHE A 53 31.22 3.22 0.53
CA PHE A 53 29.98 2.50 0.27
C PHE A 53 30.19 1.43 -0.80
N GLU A 54 29.73 0.22 -0.53
CA GLU A 54 29.63 -0.84 -1.52
C GLU A 54 28.40 -0.59 -2.39
N GLU A 55 28.58 -0.57 -3.72
CA GLU A 55 27.50 -0.41 -4.69
C GLU A 55 27.03 -1.76 -5.21
N VAL A 56 25.72 -1.98 -5.16
CA VAL A 56 25.08 -3.23 -5.56
C VAL A 56 23.94 -2.97 -6.53
N ASN A 57 24.05 -3.65 -7.68
CA ASN A 57 23.01 -3.73 -8.69
C ASN A 57 22.30 -5.09 -8.60
N PHE A 58 21.01 -5.06 -8.27
CA PHE A 58 20.19 -6.27 -8.17
C PHE A 58 19.04 -6.27 -9.18
N ILE A 59 18.95 -5.30 -10.08
CA ILE A 59 17.84 -5.19 -11.05
C ILE A 59 18.05 -6.14 -12.24
N THR A 60 16.97 -6.72 -12.76
CA THR A 60 17.01 -7.56 -13.98
C THR A 60 17.61 -6.85 -15.19
N ALA A 61 18.25 -7.62 -16.08
CA ALA A 61 18.86 -7.08 -17.30
C ALA A 61 17.84 -6.43 -18.25
N LYS A 62 16.56 -6.85 -18.20
CA LYS A 62 15.49 -6.25 -18.99
C LYS A 62 15.27 -4.78 -18.61
N ILE A 63 15.15 -4.50 -17.31
CA ILE A 63 14.95 -3.14 -16.79
C ILE A 63 16.19 -2.27 -16.97
N LEU A 64 17.39 -2.84 -16.83
CA LEU A 64 18.62 -2.07 -17.09
C LEU A 64 18.75 -1.65 -18.57
N LYS A 65 18.27 -2.48 -19.49
CA LYS A 65 18.28 -2.14 -20.93
C LYS A 65 17.24 -1.07 -21.26
N SER A 66 16.06 -1.11 -20.65
CA SER A 66 15.05 -0.06 -20.84
C SER A 66 15.41 1.25 -20.15
N GLY A 67 16.27 1.20 -19.12
CA GLY A 67 16.71 2.38 -18.36
C GLY A 67 15.62 2.97 -17.45
N GLN A 68 14.43 2.39 -17.45
CA GLN A 68 13.27 2.88 -16.70
C GLN A 68 12.52 1.70 -16.07
N LEU A 69 12.13 1.88 -14.80
CA LEU A 69 11.21 1.01 -14.08
C LEU A 69 9.77 1.32 -14.56
N PRO A 70 8.95 0.30 -14.86
CA PRO A 70 7.54 0.50 -15.15
C PRO A 70 6.82 1.12 -13.96
N ASP A 71 5.82 1.94 -14.24
CA ASP A 71 4.91 2.41 -13.20
C ASP A 71 4.10 1.22 -12.65
N PRO A 72 3.88 1.16 -11.32
CA PRO A 72 3.17 0.04 -10.72
C PRO A 72 1.70 0.03 -11.14
N THR A 73 1.12 -1.16 -11.28
CA THR A 73 -0.26 -1.31 -11.75
C THR A 73 -1.22 -0.83 -10.66
N PRO A 74 -2.14 0.11 -10.93
CA PRO A 74 -3.12 0.52 -9.93
C PRO A 74 -4.10 -0.60 -9.62
N VAL A 75 -4.38 -0.82 -8.34
CA VAL A 75 -5.42 -1.75 -7.90
C VAL A 75 -6.77 -1.08 -8.19
N LEU A 76 -7.48 -1.61 -9.19
CA LEU A 76 -8.78 -1.06 -9.62
C LEU A 76 -9.93 -1.49 -8.70
N GLN A 77 -9.71 -2.48 -7.84
CA GLN A 77 -10.73 -2.95 -6.92
C GLN A 77 -10.74 -2.07 -5.67
N PRO A 78 -11.86 -1.39 -5.38
CA PRO A 78 -11.98 -0.64 -4.14
C PRO A 78 -11.98 -1.64 -2.96
N ASN A 79 -11.07 -1.43 -2.02
CA ASN A 79 -11.10 -2.13 -0.75
C ASN A 79 -12.27 -1.59 0.08
N GLY A 80 -13.42 -2.26 0.01
CA GLY A 80 -14.65 -1.82 0.64
C GLY A 80 -15.74 -2.89 0.70
N ILE A 81 -16.77 -2.59 1.46
CA ILE A 81 -17.99 -3.39 1.54
C ILE A 81 -18.80 -3.14 0.28
N ASP A 82 -19.00 -4.19 -0.54
CA ASP A 82 -19.89 -4.12 -1.70
C ASP A 82 -21.27 -3.62 -1.27
N SER A 83 -21.93 -2.80 -2.11
CA SER A 83 -23.24 -2.24 -1.78
C SER A 83 -24.27 -3.36 -1.53
N THR A 84 -24.11 -4.50 -2.21
CA THR A 84 -24.93 -5.69 -1.99
C THR A 84 -24.74 -6.27 -0.58
N TRP A 85 -23.51 -6.26 -0.04
CA TRP A 85 -23.24 -6.68 1.32
C TRP A 85 -23.85 -5.72 2.34
N LYS A 86 -23.78 -4.39 2.09
CA LYS A 86 -24.49 -3.39 2.92
C LYS A 86 -25.99 -3.66 2.96
N GLU A 87 -26.60 -3.88 1.80
CA GLU A 87 -28.04 -4.18 1.70
C GLU A 87 -28.43 -5.46 2.44
N ASN A 88 -27.58 -6.49 2.37
CA ASN A 88 -27.82 -7.75 3.06
C ASN A 88 -27.72 -7.61 4.58
N ILE A 89 -26.80 -6.80 5.10
CA ILE A 89 -26.72 -6.49 6.54
C ILE A 89 -28.02 -5.83 7.01
N VAL A 90 -28.50 -4.82 6.27
CA VAL A 90 -29.77 -4.11 6.60
C VAL A 90 -30.97 -5.06 6.57
N LYS A 91 -31.05 -5.95 5.57
CA LYS A 91 -32.13 -6.95 5.45
C LYS A 91 -32.10 -7.98 6.58
N CYS A 92 -30.92 -8.42 7.01
CA CYS A 92 -30.78 -9.42 8.08
C CYS A 92 -31.03 -8.84 9.47
N GLN A 93 -30.65 -7.60 9.74
CA GLN A 93 -30.93 -6.94 11.02
C GLN A 93 -32.43 -6.75 11.28
N GLY A 94 -33.23 -6.48 10.24
CA GLY A 94 -34.69 -6.36 10.37
C GLY A 94 -35.41 -7.61 10.86
N LYS A 95 -34.77 -8.80 10.77
CA LYS A 95 -35.33 -10.07 11.28
C LYS A 95 -34.97 -10.37 12.74
N ILE A 96 -33.95 -9.70 13.29
CA ILE A 96 -33.50 -9.91 14.67
C ILE A 96 -34.33 -9.09 15.66
N MET A 97 -34.97 -7.99 15.21
CA MET A 97 -35.89 -7.23 16.06
C MET A 97 -37.29 -7.87 16.10
N PRO A 98 -37.77 -8.31 17.27
CA PRO A 98 -39.11 -8.87 17.40
C PRO A 98 -40.15 -7.74 17.36
N GLY A 99 -40.97 -7.74 16.30
CA GLY A 99 -42.42 -7.55 16.39
C GLY A 99 -43.03 -6.21 16.80
N GLU A 100 -42.28 -5.19 17.25
CA GLU A 100 -42.86 -3.89 17.59
C GLU A 100 -42.48 -2.77 16.61
N LYS A 101 -43.53 -2.13 16.11
CA LYS A 101 -43.56 -1.30 14.90
C LYS A 101 -42.82 0.04 15.07
N SER A 102 -41.88 0.27 14.16
CA SER A 102 -41.79 1.47 13.30
C SER A 102 -41.81 2.87 13.95
N SER A 103 -40.90 3.17 14.86
CA SER A 103 -40.52 4.58 15.15
C SER A 103 -39.01 4.82 15.21
N LEU A 104 -38.22 3.77 15.47
CA LEU A 104 -36.75 3.88 15.54
C LEU A 104 -36.06 3.78 14.17
N ASN A 105 -36.69 3.14 13.18
CA ASN A 105 -36.03 2.89 11.88
C ASN A 105 -35.81 4.15 11.04
N SER A 106 -36.64 5.19 11.15
CA SER A 106 -36.41 6.46 10.45
C SER A 106 -35.25 7.24 11.07
N SER A 107 -35.17 7.27 12.41
CA SER A 107 -34.12 7.97 13.16
C SER A 107 -32.76 7.28 13.07
N PHE A 108 -32.75 5.93 13.06
CA PHE A 108 -31.52 5.16 12.88
C PHE A 108 -31.01 5.25 11.45
N LYS A 109 -31.90 5.23 10.45
CA LYS A 109 -31.50 5.38 9.05
C LYS A 109 -30.96 6.78 8.77
N SER A 110 -31.57 7.84 9.32
CA SER A 110 -31.02 9.20 9.19
C SER A 110 -29.68 9.36 9.91
N SER A 111 -29.53 8.81 11.12
CA SER A 111 -28.27 8.88 11.88
C SER A 111 -27.14 8.05 11.24
N PHE A 112 -27.48 6.90 10.64
CA PHE A 112 -26.51 6.04 9.96
C PHE A 112 -26.08 6.64 8.62
N ASP A 113 -27.03 7.21 7.86
CA ASP A 113 -26.74 7.94 6.62
C ASP A 113 -25.94 9.24 6.91
N GLU A 114 -26.22 9.97 7.99
CA GLU A 114 -25.40 11.11 8.46
C GLU A 114 -24.01 10.68 8.95
N PHE A 115 -23.89 9.54 9.65
CA PHE A 115 -22.59 9.04 10.10
C PHE A 115 -21.69 8.70 8.90
N PHE A 116 -22.21 8.00 7.89
CA PHE A 116 -21.44 7.69 6.68
C PHE A 116 -21.24 8.90 5.75
N SER A 117 -22.18 9.85 5.70
CA SER A 117 -22.03 11.10 4.94
C SER A 117 -21.02 12.06 5.60
N SER A 118 -20.98 12.14 6.93
CA SER A 118 -19.97 12.89 7.69
C SER A 118 -18.58 12.25 7.64
N SER A 119 -18.52 10.92 7.47
CA SER A 119 -17.26 10.18 7.28
C SER A 119 -16.64 10.40 5.89
N PHE A 120 -17.46 10.73 4.89
CA PHE A 120 -17.02 11.04 3.52
C PHE A 120 -16.74 12.52 3.30
N THR A 121 -17.35 13.43 4.05
CA THR A 121 -17.10 14.88 3.96
C THR A 121 -15.84 15.33 4.71
N ASN A 122 -15.30 14.52 5.62
CA ASN A 122 -13.98 14.76 6.22
C ASN A 122 -12.80 14.29 5.34
N LEU A 123 -13.05 13.98 4.06
CA LEU A 123 -12.01 13.65 3.07
C LEU A 123 -11.68 14.80 2.11
N GLU A 124 -12.16 16.02 2.34
CA GLU A 124 -11.81 17.20 1.52
C GLU A 124 -10.80 18.18 2.15
N PHE A 125 -10.12 17.83 3.26
CA PHE A 125 -9.15 18.74 3.90
C PHE A 125 -7.66 18.39 3.74
N PHE A 126 -7.30 17.48 2.84
CA PHE A 126 -5.90 17.21 2.48
C PHE A 126 -5.65 17.34 0.97
N TYR A 127 -6.05 18.47 0.40
CA TYR A 127 -5.47 18.99 -0.84
C TYR A 127 -5.23 20.49 -0.67
N LEU A 128 -4.18 20.84 0.06
CA LEU A 128 -3.51 22.15 0.00
C LEU A 128 -2.25 22.09 0.87
N PHE A 129 -1.12 21.82 0.23
CA PHE A 129 0.27 22.22 0.55
C PHE A 129 1.14 21.35 -0.40
N SER A 130 1.50 21.90 -1.57
CA SER A 130 2.83 22.47 -1.86
C SER A 130 3.92 21.40 -1.90
#